data_AF-A0A9E4QP63-F1
#
_entry.id   AF-A0A9E4QP63-F1
#
_cell.length_a   1.000
_cell.length_b   1.000
_cell.length_c   1.000
_cell.angle_alpha   90.00
_cell.angle_beta   90.00
_cell.angle_gamma   90.00
#
_symmetry.space_group_name_H-M   'P 1'
#
loop_
_entity.id
_entity.type
_entity.pdbx_description
1 polymer ?
#
loop_
_entity_poly.entity_id
_entity_poly.type
_entity_poly.pdbx_seq_one_letter_code
_entity_poly.pdbx_strand_id
1 'polypeptide(L)'
;ELTEVDPSLPKVVYILCLHSPQAMSGSPDTFCTSTYGLTQLTPPWLFHPNEILDGAITGPYRTAFAMSWNMANNPVLLDLYRRHGVDFNFLGVIATRTEWTTQHEKEMTANQTAKVARMLGAQGAMVTWDAGGNEFIEVIRTVQACEKVGIKTVFLTSEDDPTGSAPTMLEPVPEADAIVSTSFFRADLLGLDPLPPVDRVIGNPEKISGRLRDHFVPTAGPLPAPQRYDDHYGFGRLSSVEY
;
A
#
# COMPACT_ATOMS: atom_id res chain seq x y z
N GLU A 1 -13.11 -14.77 -9.74
CA GLU A 1 -12.44 -16.09 -9.68
C GLU A 1 -11.28 -16.09 -10.66
N LEU A 2 -10.16 -16.71 -10.27
CA LEU A 2 -9.05 -16.97 -11.18
C LEU A 2 -9.40 -18.19 -12.03
N THR A 3 -9.73 -17.96 -13.30
CA THR A 3 -10.19 -19.00 -14.22
C THR A 3 -9.02 -19.81 -14.78
N GLU A 4 -9.30 -20.87 -15.54
CA GLU A 4 -8.26 -21.51 -16.34
C GLU A 4 -7.67 -20.52 -17.34
N VAL A 5 -6.36 -20.60 -17.52
CA VAL A 5 -5.55 -19.67 -18.32
C VAL A 5 -4.48 -20.42 -19.10
N ASP A 6 -3.96 -19.80 -20.15
CA ASP A 6 -2.81 -20.32 -20.88
C ASP A 6 -1.59 -20.39 -19.95
N PRO A 7 -1.05 -21.59 -19.65
CA PRO A 7 0.09 -21.74 -18.75
C PRO A 7 1.40 -21.14 -19.31
N SER A 8 1.43 -20.76 -20.60
CA SER A 8 2.59 -20.13 -21.24
C SER A 8 2.79 -18.66 -20.84
N LEU A 9 1.74 -17.99 -20.36
CA LEU A 9 1.82 -16.60 -19.93
C LEU A 9 2.71 -16.44 -18.67
N PRO A 10 3.43 -15.32 -18.54
CA PRO A 10 4.24 -15.03 -17.36
C PRO A 10 3.40 -15.08 -16.09
N LYS A 11 3.95 -15.63 -15.01
CA LYS A 11 3.24 -15.76 -13.73
C LYS A 11 3.59 -14.62 -12.78
N VAL A 12 2.59 -13.97 -12.21
CA VAL A 12 2.79 -12.80 -11.34
C VAL A 12 2.06 -12.94 -10.02
N VAL A 13 2.65 -12.42 -8.95
CA VAL A 13 2.00 -12.25 -7.63
C VAL A 13 1.86 -10.77 -7.29
N TYR A 14 0.97 -10.47 -6.36
CA TYR A 14 0.87 -9.14 -5.76
C TYR A 14 1.35 -9.22 -4.31
N ILE A 15 2.36 -8.43 -3.96
CA ILE A 15 2.88 -8.34 -2.60
C ILE A 15 2.34 -7.06 -1.96
N LEU A 16 1.55 -7.24 -0.90
CA LEU A 16 1.03 -6.17 -0.05
C LEU A 16 1.85 -6.12 1.24
N CYS A 17 2.65 -5.08 1.42
CA CYS A 17 3.31 -4.79 2.69
C CYS A 17 2.35 -3.97 3.56
N LEU A 18 1.98 -4.52 4.73
CA LEU A 18 0.90 -3.99 5.56
C LEU A 18 1.37 -3.68 6.98
N HIS A 19 1.15 -2.45 7.40
CA HIS A 19 1.45 -1.93 8.72
C HIS A 19 0.88 -2.79 9.83
N SER A 20 1.75 -3.20 10.77
CA SER A 20 1.36 -3.82 12.02
C SER A 20 1.41 -2.86 13.19
N PRO A 21 0.30 -2.64 13.92
CA PRO A 21 0.34 -1.83 15.13
C PRO A 21 1.07 -2.53 16.30
N GLN A 22 1.43 -3.82 16.18
CA GLN A 22 1.89 -4.61 17.32
C GLN A 22 3.18 -4.06 17.93
N ALA A 23 4.14 -3.59 17.12
CA ALA A 23 5.39 -3.03 17.66
C ALA A 23 5.16 -1.75 18.48
N MET A 24 4.18 -0.92 18.08
CA MET A 24 3.87 0.34 18.77
C MET A 24 2.98 0.16 19.99
N SER A 25 2.00 -0.75 19.90
CA SER A 25 0.94 -0.87 20.91
C SER A 25 1.12 -2.05 21.86
N GLY A 26 1.96 -3.03 21.50
CA GLY A 26 2.07 -4.32 22.20
C GLY A 26 0.77 -5.14 22.22
N SER A 27 -0.32 -4.58 21.68
CA SER A 27 -1.67 -5.09 21.80
C SER A 27 -2.08 -5.79 20.50
N PRO A 28 -2.49 -7.07 20.56
CA PRO A 28 -2.99 -7.82 19.42
C PRO A 28 -4.42 -7.41 19.01
N ASP A 29 -5.08 -6.56 19.80
CA ASP A 29 -6.46 -6.07 19.59
C ASP A 29 -6.51 -4.59 19.19
N THR A 30 -5.38 -4.02 18.76
CA THR A 30 -5.29 -2.60 18.45
C THR A 30 -6.13 -2.26 17.22
N PHE A 31 -6.91 -1.19 17.31
CA PHE A 31 -7.75 -0.71 16.21
C PHE A 31 -6.93 -0.12 15.05
N CYS A 32 -6.50 -0.97 14.13
CA CYS A 32 -5.62 -0.66 12.99
C CYS A 32 -5.84 -1.67 11.84
N THR A 33 -4.94 -1.72 10.85
CA THR A 33 -4.95 -2.71 9.76
C THR A 33 -4.92 -4.12 10.35
N SER A 34 -5.94 -4.90 10.02
CA SER A 34 -6.14 -6.27 10.46
C SER A 34 -6.26 -7.22 9.28
N THR A 35 -5.76 -8.44 9.49
CA THR A 35 -5.91 -9.56 8.57
C THR A 35 -6.77 -10.61 9.25
N TYR A 36 -7.99 -10.83 8.76
CA TYR A 36 -9.02 -11.64 9.43
C TYR A 36 -9.25 -11.24 10.90
N GLY A 37 -9.20 -9.94 11.18
CA GLY A 37 -9.34 -9.39 12.54
C GLY A 37 -8.07 -9.49 13.39
N LEU A 38 -6.98 -10.10 12.89
CA LEU A 38 -5.70 -10.16 13.58
C LEU A 38 -4.85 -8.93 13.25
N THR A 39 -4.39 -8.20 14.27
CA THR A 39 -3.49 -7.05 14.06
C THR A 39 -2.03 -7.34 14.41
N GLN A 40 -1.72 -8.56 14.84
CA GLN A 40 -0.36 -8.96 15.19
C GLN A 40 0.57 -9.09 13.97
N LEU A 41 1.87 -9.09 14.23
CA LEU A 41 2.91 -9.57 13.33
C LEU A 41 2.69 -11.07 13.09
N THR A 42 2.64 -11.45 11.83
CA THR A 42 2.49 -12.82 11.38
C THR A 42 3.44 -13.07 10.21
N PRO A 43 3.78 -14.35 9.94
CA PRO A 43 4.36 -14.71 8.66
C PRO A 43 3.48 -14.24 7.48
N PRO A 44 4.05 -14.14 6.27
CA PRO A 44 3.30 -13.74 5.09
C PRO A 44 2.09 -14.67 4.83
N TRP A 45 0.94 -14.08 4.57
CA TRP A 45 -0.28 -14.79 4.18
C TRP A 45 -0.36 -14.87 2.67
N LEU A 46 -0.76 -16.02 2.15
CA LEU A 46 -1.18 -16.17 0.77
C LEU A 46 -2.70 -16.12 0.70
N PHE A 47 -3.22 -15.17 -0.07
CA PHE A 47 -4.64 -14.99 -0.32
C PHE A 47 -4.98 -15.28 -1.78
N HIS A 48 -6.10 -15.95 -1.96
CA HIS A 48 -6.89 -15.78 -3.16
C HIS A 48 -7.35 -14.31 -3.25
N PRO A 49 -7.27 -13.66 -4.40
CA PRO A 49 -7.53 -12.23 -4.47
C PRO A 49 -8.99 -11.84 -4.18
N ASN A 50 -9.96 -12.77 -4.24
CA ASN A 50 -11.32 -12.56 -3.72
C ASN A 50 -11.36 -12.37 -2.20
N GLU A 51 -10.46 -13.01 -1.44
CA GLU A 51 -10.42 -12.83 0.02
C GLU A 51 -10.19 -11.35 0.36
N ILE A 52 -9.37 -10.63 -0.41
CA ILE A 52 -9.16 -9.19 -0.21
C ILE A 52 -10.42 -8.38 -0.52
N LEU A 53 -11.11 -8.71 -1.63
CA LEU A 53 -12.36 -8.05 -2.01
C LEU A 53 -13.49 -8.31 -1.01
N ASP A 54 -13.47 -9.47 -0.35
CA ASP A 54 -14.42 -9.88 0.68
C ASP A 54 -14.05 -9.35 2.08
N GLY A 55 -12.98 -8.56 2.19
CA GLY A 55 -12.60 -7.90 3.44
C GLY A 55 -11.73 -8.75 4.37
N ALA A 56 -10.90 -9.65 3.83
CA ALA A 56 -9.86 -10.33 4.63
C ALA A 56 -8.87 -9.32 5.23
N ILE A 57 -8.59 -8.22 4.54
CA ILE A 57 -7.82 -7.10 5.08
C ILE A 57 -8.76 -5.93 5.32
N THR A 58 -8.81 -5.45 6.56
CA THR A 58 -9.64 -4.31 6.95
C THR A 58 -8.84 -3.32 7.79
N GLY A 59 -9.21 -2.05 7.70
CA GLY A 59 -8.57 -1.01 8.49
C GLY A 59 -9.49 0.19 8.64
N PRO A 60 -9.47 0.86 9.79
CA PRO A 60 -10.26 2.06 10.03
C PRO A 60 -9.66 3.32 9.39
N TYR A 61 -10.53 4.27 9.07
CA TYR A 61 -10.11 5.61 8.64
C TYR A 61 -9.32 6.31 9.76
N ARG A 62 -8.14 6.88 9.42
CA ARG A 62 -7.14 7.60 10.25
C ARG A 62 -6.11 6.78 11.01
N THR A 63 -6.43 5.60 11.54
CA THR A 63 -5.45 4.80 12.31
C THR A 63 -4.84 3.66 11.51
N ALA A 64 -5.35 3.41 10.30
CA ALA A 64 -4.79 2.49 9.32
C ALA A 64 -4.63 3.20 7.97
N PHE A 65 -3.59 2.85 7.23
CA PHE A 65 -3.38 3.33 5.87
C PHE A 65 -4.03 2.38 4.85
N ALA A 66 -4.00 1.07 5.10
CA ALA A 66 -4.82 0.07 4.41
C ALA A 66 -6.28 0.06 4.94
N MET A 67 -7.05 1.07 4.58
CA MET A 67 -8.48 1.16 4.96
C MET A 67 -9.33 0.09 4.25
N SER A 68 -10.41 -0.35 4.89
CA SER A 68 -11.30 -1.38 4.30
C SER A 68 -11.83 -0.98 2.92
N TRP A 69 -12.14 0.31 2.72
CA TRP A 69 -12.56 0.81 1.41
C TRP A 69 -11.42 0.73 0.38
N ASN A 70 -10.20 1.12 0.76
CA ASN A 70 -9.04 1.06 -0.13
C ASN A 70 -8.73 -0.38 -0.55
N MET A 71 -8.86 -1.35 0.37
CA MET A 71 -8.58 -2.76 0.09
C MET A 71 -9.63 -3.38 -0.82
N ALA A 72 -10.92 -3.15 -0.52
CA ALA A 72 -12.01 -3.66 -1.36
C ALA A 72 -12.07 -2.99 -2.74
N ASN A 73 -11.50 -1.80 -2.91
CA ASN A 73 -11.47 -1.05 -4.16
C ASN A 73 -10.04 -0.88 -4.72
N ASN A 74 -9.09 -1.72 -4.30
CA ASN A 74 -7.68 -1.54 -4.62
C ASN A 74 -7.45 -1.60 -6.15
N PRO A 75 -7.02 -0.50 -6.80
CA PRO A 75 -6.96 -0.44 -8.26
C PRO A 75 -5.90 -1.38 -8.82
N VAL A 76 -4.77 -1.56 -8.13
CA VAL A 76 -3.73 -2.56 -8.51
C VAL A 76 -4.33 -3.97 -8.53
N LEU A 77 -5.03 -4.35 -7.46
CA LEU A 77 -5.66 -5.68 -7.37
C LEU A 77 -6.68 -5.88 -8.49
N LEU A 78 -7.53 -4.88 -8.74
CA LEU A 78 -8.56 -4.94 -9.78
C LEU A 78 -7.95 -5.02 -11.18
N ASP A 79 -6.87 -4.29 -11.45
CA ASP A 79 -6.19 -4.34 -12.75
C ASP A 79 -5.41 -5.64 -12.96
N LEU A 80 -4.75 -6.17 -11.92
CA LEU A 80 -4.15 -7.51 -11.97
C LEU A 80 -5.20 -8.58 -12.28
N TYR A 81 -6.39 -8.47 -11.70
CA TYR A 81 -7.52 -9.33 -12.02
C TYR A 81 -7.96 -9.21 -13.48
N ARG A 82 -8.08 -8.00 -14.02
CA ARG A 82 -8.50 -7.75 -15.41
C ARG A 82 -7.49 -8.28 -16.43
N ARG A 83 -6.20 -8.25 -16.08
CA ARG A 83 -5.09 -8.68 -16.95
C ARG A 83 -4.75 -10.17 -16.81
N HIS A 84 -5.30 -10.84 -15.79
CA HIS A 84 -5.15 -12.28 -15.59
C HIS A 84 -5.64 -13.06 -16.82
N GLY A 85 -4.81 -13.96 -17.36
CA GLY A 85 -5.12 -14.74 -18.55
C GLY A 85 -5.03 -13.97 -19.88
N VAL A 86 -4.66 -12.69 -19.84
CA VAL A 86 -4.46 -11.83 -21.03
C VAL A 86 -2.99 -11.48 -21.17
N ASP A 87 -2.43 -10.78 -20.18
CA ASP A 87 -1.03 -10.35 -20.19
C ASP A 87 -0.15 -11.29 -19.36
N PHE A 88 -0.71 -11.85 -18.29
CA PHE A 88 -0.03 -12.70 -17.31
C PHE A 88 -1.01 -13.57 -16.52
N ASN A 89 -0.49 -14.58 -15.84
CA ASN A 89 -1.22 -15.41 -14.90
C ASN A 89 -1.03 -14.89 -13.48
N PHE A 90 -2.02 -14.15 -12.99
CA PHE A 90 -2.06 -13.72 -11.60
C PHE A 90 -2.26 -14.92 -10.66
N LEU A 91 -1.30 -15.14 -9.76
CA LEU A 91 -1.25 -16.30 -8.87
C LEU A 91 -1.85 -16.05 -7.47
N GLY A 92 -2.16 -14.79 -7.16
CA GLY A 92 -2.73 -14.39 -5.87
C GLY A 92 -1.92 -13.30 -5.16
N VAL A 93 -2.31 -13.03 -3.92
CA VAL A 93 -1.81 -11.92 -3.12
C VAL A 93 -1.02 -12.45 -1.94
N ILE A 94 0.21 -11.98 -1.76
CA ILE A 94 1.03 -12.27 -0.58
C ILE A 94 1.02 -11.03 0.31
N ALA A 95 0.37 -11.11 1.46
CA ALA A 95 0.37 -10.03 2.42
C ALA A 95 1.46 -10.26 3.47
N THR A 96 2.40 -9.34 3.58
CA THR A 96 3.48 -9.38 4.58
C THR A 96 3.31 -8.25 5.59
N ARG A 97 3.57 -8.53 6.86
CA ARG A 97 3.49 -7.52 7.93
C ARG A 97 4.80 -6.75 8.03
N THR A 98 4.69 -5.44 8.18
CA THR A 98 5.79 -4.51 8.48
C THR A 98 5.77 -4.12 9.97
N GLU A 99 6.75 -3.31 10.40
CA GLU A 99 7.05 -3.00 11.82
C GLU A 99 7.60 -4.20 12.61
N TRP A 100 8.55 -4.93 12.03
CA TRP A 100 9.35 -5.87 12.80
C TRP A 100 10.42 -5.12 13.61
N THR A 101 10.74 -5.64 14.80
CA THR A 101 11.56 -4.89 15.77
C THR A 101 13.04 -4.91 15.41
N THR A 102 13.55 -6.04 14.93
CA THR A 102 14.97 -6.23 14.64
C THR A 102 15.24 -6.32 13.14
N GLN A 103 16.43 -5.89 12.71
CA GLN A 103 16.86 -6.04 11.30
C GLN A 103 16.82 -7.50 10.84
N HIS A 104 17.14 -8.45 11.73
CA HIS A 104 17.06 -9.87 11.43
C HIS A 104 15.62 -10.32 11.11
N GLU A 105 14.63 -9.86 11.87
CA GLU A 105 13.22 -10.18 11.60
C GLU A 105 12.74 -9.56 10.29
N LYS A 106 13.17 -8.32 9.98
CA LYS A 106 12.88 -7.64 8.71
C LYS A 106 13.41 -8.43 7.50
N GLU A 107 14.66 -8.88 7.58
CA GLU A 107 15.27 -9.73 6.56
C GLU A 107 14.58 -11.11 6.47
N MET A 108 14.22 -11.69 7.63
CA MET A 108 13.55 -12.97 7.68
C MET A 108 12.17 -12.91 7.01
N THR A 109 11.34 -11.91 7.31
CA THR A 109 10.01 -11.77 6.70
C THR A 109 10.09 -11.49 5.19
N ALA A 110 11.06 -10.69 4.76
CA ALA A 110 11.34 -10.45 3.34
C ALA A 110 11.70 -11.74 2.60
N ASN A 111 12.59 -12.55 3.17
CA ASN A 111 12.98 -13.84 2.62
C ASN A 111 11.83 -14.86 2.64
N GLN A 112 10.98 -14.88 3.67
CA GLN A 112 9.78 -15.72 3.66
C GLN A 112 8.80 -15.31 2.57
N THR A 113 8.63 -14.01 2.34
CA THR A 113 7.75 -13.48 1.28
C THR A 113 8.25 -13.93 -0.11
N ALA A 114 9.55 -13.75 -0.38
CA ALA A 114 10.18 -14.21 -1.62
C ALA A 114 10.12 -15.75 -1.78
N LYS A 115 10.28 -16.49 -0.69
CA LYS A 115 10.14 -17.95 -0.69
C LYS A 115 8.72 -18.39 -1.07
N VAL A 116 7.68 -17.77 -0.51
CA VAL A 116 6.28 -18.07 -0.87
C VAL A 116 6.03 -17.76 -2.34
N ALA A 117 6.45 -16.60 -2.83
CA ALA A 117 6.33 -16.22 -4.24
C ALA A 117 7.03 -17.23 -5.16
N ARG A 118 8.24 -17.67 -4.80
CA ARG A 118 9.00 -18.68 -5.54
C ARG A 118 8.31 -20.05 -5.54
N MET A 119 7.75 -20.47 -4.41
CA MET A 119 7.02 -21.74 -4.29
C MET A 119 5.77 -21.78 -5.18
N LEU A 120 5.14 -20.62 -5.42
CA LEU A 120 4.04 -20.48 -6.37
C LEU A 120 4.51 -20.48 -7.84
N GLY A 121 5.82 -20.38 -8.08
CA GLY A 121 6.40 -20.28 -9.41
C GLY A 121 6.24 -18.89 -10.03
N ALA A 122 6.12 -17.84 -9.20
CA ALA A 122 6.08 -16.46 -9.68
C ALA A 122 7.36 -16.11 -10.44
N GLN A 123 7.18 -15.35 -11.52
CA GLN A 123 8.25 -14.77 -12.34
C GLN A 123 8.29 -13.25 -12.19
N GLY A 124 7.15 -12.64 -11.85
CA GLY A 124 7.01 -11.23 -11.53
C GLY A 124 6.27 -10.99 -10.20
N ALA A 125 6.52 -9.85 -9.57
CA ALA A 125 5.82 -9.39 -8.38
C ALA A 125 5.55 -7.88 -8.46
N MET A 126 4.29 -7.48 -8.32
CA MET A 126 3.93 -6.10 -8.03
C MET A 126 4.03 -5.89 -6.52
N VAL A 127 4.74 -4.87 -6.06
CA VAL A 127 4.96 -4.60 -4.63
C VAL A 127 4.35 -3.23 -4.28
N THR A 128 3.49 -3.22 -3.28
CA THR A 128 2.90 -2.00 -2.70
C THR A 128 3.04 -2.03 -1.18
N TRP A 129 2.85 -0.89 -0.56
CA TRP A 129 2.98 -0.72 0.89
C TRP A 129 2.06 0.39 1.38
N ASP A 130 1.59 0.29 2.62
CA ASP A 130 0.57 1.20 3.15
C ASP A 130 1.12 2.29 4.09
N ALA A 131 2.26 2.09 4.75
CA ALA A 131 2.75 3.04 5.76
C ALA A 131 4.21 3.43 5.57
N GLY A 132 4.56 4.67 5.91
CA GLY A 132 5.90 5.24 5.75
C GLY A 132 6.86 5.04 6.93
N GLY A 133 8.12 5.44 6.77
CA GLY A 133 9.11 5.46 7.84
C GLY A 133 9.92 4.16 7.96
N ASN A 134 10.07 3.64 9.18
CA ASN A 134 10.93 2.48 9.47
C ASN A 134 10.54 1.22 8.68
N GLU A 135 9.26 1.09 8.34
CA GLU A 135 8.66 0.00 7.57
C GLU A 135 9.18 -0.11 6.15
N PHE A 136 9.70 0.99 5.58
CA PHE A 136 10.30 0.99 4.26
C PHE A 136 11.41 -0.05 4.14
N ILE A 137 12.13 -0.33 5.22
CA ILE A 137 13.22 -1.30 5.25
C ILE A 137 12.68 -2.71 4.92
N GLU A 138 11.56 -3.12 5.50
CA GLU A 138 10.90 -4.39 5.18
C GLU A 138 10.46 -4.45 3.71
N VAL A 139 9.92 -3.35 3.18
CA VAL A 139 9.45 -3.26 1.79
C VAL A 139 10.62 -3.43 0.83
N ILE A 140 11.69 -2.64 1.00
CA ILE A 140 12.83 -2.67 0.08
C ILE A 140 13.63 -3.97 0.21
N ARG A 141 13.69 -4.57 1.41
CA ARG A 141 14.26 -5.90 1.61
C ARG A 141 13.41 -6.98 0.94
N THR A 142 12.09 -6.83 0.89
CA THR A 142 11.19 -7.76 0.18
C THR A 142 11.40 -7.70 -1.33
N VAL A 143 11.49 -6.49 -1.89
CA VAL A 143 11.88 -6.24 -3.29
C VAL A 143 13.21 -6.95 -3.59
N GLN A 144 14.24 -6.64 -2.80
CA GLN A 144 15.56 -7.22 -2.97
C GLN A 144 15.57 -8.76 -2.83
N ALA A 145 14.82 -9.32 -1.87
CA ALA A 145 14.74 -10.76 -1.67
C ALA A 145 14.08 -11.47 -2.86
N CYS A 146 13.03 -10.88 -3.45
CA CYS A 146 12.38 -11.40 -4.66
C CYS A 146 13.34 -11.40 -5.86
N GLU A 147 14.02 -10.29 -6.10
CA GLU A 147 14.99 -10.15 -7.21
C GLU A 147 16.15 -11.14 -7.08
N LYS A 148 16.71 -11.31 -5.88
CA LYS A 148 17.79 -12.27 -5.59
C LYS A 148 17.40 -13.72 -5.88
N VAL A 149 16.11 -14.06 -5.83
CA VAL A 149 15.62 -15.39 -6.19
C VAL A 149 15.05 -15.46 -7.61
N GLY A 150 15.27 -14.43 -8.43
CA GLY A 150 14.91 -14.40 -9.85
C GLY A 150 13.46 -14.02 -10.14
N ILE A 151 12.76 -13.39 -9.18
CA ILE A 151 11.41 -12.86 -9.37
C ILE A 151 11.54 -11.37 -9.66
N LYS A 152 11.11 -10.92 -10.84
CA LYS A 152 11.17 -9.52 -11.23
C LYS A 152 10.13 -8.67 -10.52
N THR A 153 10.53 -7.53 -10.00
CA THR A 153 9.70 -6.70 -9.13
C THR A 153 9.36 -5.39 -9.80
N VAL A 154 8.14 -4.91 -9.58
CA VAL A 154 7.75 -3.52 -9.82
C VAL A 154 7.34 -2.95 -8.47
N PHE A 155 7.99 -1.87 -8.04
CA PHE A 155 7.70 -1.23 -6.77
C PHE A 155 6.90 0.05 -6.98
N LEU A 156 5.66 0.07 -6.50
CA LEU A 156 4.79 1.24 -6.51
C LEU A 156 4.95 2.01 -5.18
N THR A 157 5.37 3.26 -5.24
CA THR A 157 5.61 4.09 -4.05
C THR A 157 5.35 5.57 -4.29
N SER A 158 5.04 6.31 -3.24
CA SER A 158 5.06 7.77 -3.25
C SER A 158 6.49 8.31 -3.14
N GLU A 159 6.70 9.54 -3.59
CA GLU A 159 7.96 10.28 -3.42
C GLU A 159 7.88 11.25 -2.22
N ASP A 160 9.03 11.56 -1.63
CA ASP A 160 9.18 12.69 -0.70
C ASP A 160 9.66 13.95 -1.46
N ASP A 161 9.46 15.12 -0.89
CA ASP A 161 9.82 16.40 -1.50
C ASP A 161 11.33 16.47 -1.82
N PRO A 162 11.74 16.64 -3.09
CA PRO A 162 13.14 16.64 -3.49
C PRO A 162 13.88 17.89 -2.98
N THR A 163 13.15 18.92 -2.56
CA THR A 163 13.72 20.15 -1.97
C THR A 163 13.91 20.03 -0.46
N GLY A 164 13.38 18.95 0.15
CA GLY A 164 13.58 18.61 1.55
C GLY A 164 14.99 18.07 1.83
N SER A 165 15.32 17.97 3.12
CA SER A 165 16.58 17.34 3.57
C SER A 165 16.48 15.82 3.71
N ALA A 166 15.28 15.25 3.56
CA ALA A 166 15.06 13.82 3.64
C ALA A 166 15.29 13.18 2.26
N PRO A 167 15.99 12.04 2.17
CA PRO A 167 16.13 11.34 0.90
C PRO A 167 14.77 10.81 0.44
N THR A 168 14.47 10.96 -0.85
CA THR A 168 13.23 10.46 -1.47
C THR A 168 13.09 8.94 -1.38
N MET A 169 14.22 8.24 -1.26
CA MET A 169 14.31 6.81 -0.99
C MET A 169 15.24 6.58 0.21
N LEU A 170 14.70 6.03 1.30
CA LEU A 170 15.45 5.89 2.56
C LEU A 170 16.63 4.94 2.43
N GLU A 171 16.48 3.88 1.63
CA GLU A 171 17.54 2.92 1.36
C GLU A 171 17.50 2.49 -0.11
N PRO A 172 18.43 2.95 -0.95
CA PRO A 172 18.52 2.49 -2.33
C PRO A 172 19.17 1.10 -2.39
N VAL A 173 18.54 0.18 -3.11
CA VAL A 173 19.11 -1.12 -3.46
C VAL A 173 19.15 -1.25 -4.99
N PRO A 174 20.23 -1.78 -5.58
CA PRO A 174 20.35 -1.88 -7.04
C PRO A 174 19.29 -2.80 -7.66
N GLU A 175 18.69 -3.69 -6.87
CA GLU A 175 17.61 -4.56 -7.30
C GLU A 175 16.27 -3.84 -7.51
N ALA A 176 16.08 -2.64 -6.95
CA ALA A 176 14.87 -1.85 -7.14
C ALA A 176 15.00 -0.97 -8.41
N ASP A 177 15.04 -1.60 -9.58
CA ASP A 177 15.29 -0.94 -10.87
C ASP A 177 14.01 -0.62 -11.67
N ALA A 178 12.85 -1.10 -11.22
CA ALA A 178 11.53 -0.78 -11.79
C ALA A 178 10.62 -0.18 -10.71
N ILE A 179 10.58 1.15 -10.64
CA ILE A 179 9.80 1.91 -9.66
C ILE A 179 8.74 2.74 -10.38
N VAL A 180 7.52 2.71 -9.88
CA VAL A 180 6.41 3.56 -10.33
C VAL A 180 6.06 4.52 -9.20
N SER A 181 6.06 5.81 -9.51
CA SER A 181 5.73 6.86 -8.55
C SER A 181 4.24 7.17 -8.54
N THR A 182 3.64 7.30 -7.36
CA THR A 182 2.28 7.85 -7.16
C THR A 182 2.28 9.34 -6.83
N SER A 183 3.41 10.03 -7.07
CA SER A 183 3.65 11.44 -6.75
C SER A 183 3.89 11.72 -5.26
N PHE A 184 3.96 13.01 -4.92
CA PHE A 184 4.22 13.49 -3.56
C PHE A 184 2.97 13.38 -2.71
N PHE A 185 3.15 12.90 -1.48
CA PHE A 185 2.05 12.87 -0.52
C PHE A 185 1.72 14.26 0.04
N ARG A 186 2.57 15.28 -0.11
CA ARG A 186 2.31 16.65 0.39
C ARG A 186 1.45 17.45 -0.58
N ALA A 187 0.21 17.72 -0.18
CA ALA A 187 -0.76 18.37 -1.06
C ALA A 187 -0.45 19.85 -1.36
N ASP A 188 0.30 20.53 -0.50
CA ASP A 188 0.70 21.93 -0.71
C ASP A 188 1.67 22.08 -1.90
N LEU A 189 2.42 21.03 -2.24
CA LEU A 189 3.26 20.98 -3.43
C LEU A 189 2.46 20.69 -4.71
N LEU A 190 1.24 20.13 -4.58
CA LEU A 190 0.39 19.77 -5.70
C LEU A 190 -0.45 20.95 -6.23
N GLY A 191 -0.43 22.11 -5.56
CA GLY A 191 -1.15 23.31 -5.98
C GLY A 191 -2.67 23.11 -6.10
N LEU A 192 -3.24 22.22 -5.28
CA LEU A 192 -4.65 21.82 -5.38
C LEU A 192 -5.57 22.89 -4.80
N ASP A 193 -6.53 23.33 -5.60
CA ASP A 193 -7.60 24.21 -5.14
C ASP A 193 -8.49 23.50 -4.09
N PRO A 194 -9.10 24.24 -3.14
CA PRO A 194 -10.10 23.70 -2.26
C PRO A 194 -11.24 23.04 -3.04
N LEU A 195 -11.72 21.89 -2.57
CA LEU A 195 -12.91 21.28 -3.14
C LEU A 195 -14.11 22.22 -2.94
N PRO A 196 -15.02 22.29 -3.93
CA PRO A 196 -16.17 23.18 -3.86
C PRO A 196 -17.11 22.82 -2.69
N PRO A 197 -17.96 23.77 -2.24
CA PRO A 197 -18.99 23.47 -1.26
C PRO A 197 -19.99 22.44 -1.80
N VAL A 198 -20.68 21.76 -0.89
CA VAL A 198 -21.68 20.73 -1.23
C VAL A 198 -23.07 21.17 -0.79
N ASP A 199 -24.08 20.88 -1.61
CA ASP A 199 -25.48 21.25 -1.31
C ASP A 199 -26.07 20.47 -0.13
N ARG A 200 -25.54 19.27 0.13
CA ARG A 200 -26.06 18.36 1.14
C ARG A 200 -24.94 17.77 2.00
N VAL A 201 -25.09 17.94 3.31
CA VAL A 201 -24.26 17.26 4.32
C VAL A 201 -25.03 16.08 4.90
N ILE A 202 -24.37 14.93 5.00
CA ILE A 202 -24.86 13.77 5.76
C ILE A 202 -23.98 13.68 7.02
N GLY A 203 -24.59 13.75 8.21
CA GLY A 203 -23.88 13.74 9.49
C GLY A 203 -23.79 15.14 10.12
N ASN A 204 -22.66 15.46 10.75
CA ASN A 204 -22.50 16.69 11.52
C ASN A 204 -22.42 17.94 10.59
N PRO A 205 -23.31 18.93 10.74
CA PRO A 205 -23.29 20.15 9.93
C PRO A 205 -22.05 21.02 10.17
N GLU A 206 -21.31 20.79 11.25
CA GLU A 206 -20.09 21.52 11.58
C GLU A 206 -18.91 20.56 11.77
N LYS A 207 -17.71 21.01 11.36
CA LYS A 207 -16.45 20.28 11.52
C LYS A 207 -15.42 21.16 12.19
N ILE A 208 -14.51 20.56 12.94
CA ILE A 208 -13.37 21.25 13.52
C ILE A 208 -12.26 21.32 12.47
N SER A 209 -11.72 22.52 12.27
CA SER A 209 -10.66 22.84 11.32
C SER A 209 -9.46 23.47 12.05
N GLY A 210 -8.33 23.60 11.34
CA GLY A 210 -7.09 24.18 11.85
C GLY A 210 -6.07 23.14 12.28
N ARG A 211 -4.79 23.52 12.22
CA ARG A 211 -3.67 22.65 12.64
C ARG A 211 -3.81 22.19 14.10
N LEU A 212 -4.38 23.03 14.95
CA LEU A 212 -4.65 22.75 16.36
C LEU A 212 -6.08 22.31 16.64
N ARG A 213 -6.92 22.16 15.61
CA ARG A 213 -8.34 21.82 15.72
C ARG A 213 -9.10 22.77 16.68
N ASP A 214 -8.97 24.06 16.43
CA ASP A 214 -9.38 25.13 17.36
C ASP A 214 -10.58 25.97 16.87
N HIS A 215 -11.08 25.74 15.64
CA HIS A 215 -12.23 26.47 15.09
C HIS A 215 -13.25 25.55 14.43
N PHE A 216 -14.54 25.84 14.66
CA PHE A 216 -15.66 25.18 13.98
C PHE A 216 -15.97 25.89 12.67
N VAL A 217 -16.18 25.11 11.61
CA VAL A 217 -16.58 25.61 10.29
C VAL A 217 -17.75 24.78 9.75
N PRO A 218 -18.60 25.35 8.87
CA PRO A 218 -19.65 24.58 8.22
C PRO A 218 -19.06 23.42 7.41
N THR A 219 -19.60 22.21 7.60
CA THR A 219 -19.19 21.02 6.84
C THR A 219 -19.51 21.18 5.36
N ALA A 220 -20.60 21.87 5.02
CA ALA A 220 -21.06 22.15 3.65
C ALA A 220 -20.14 23.12 2.89
N GLY A 221 -19.34 23.91 3.61
CA GLY A 221 -18.42 24.88 2.99
C GLY A 221 -17.28 24.19 2.24
N PRO A 222 -16.48 24.96 1.49
CA PRO A 222 -15.31 24.43 0.79
C PRO A 222 -14.43 23.58 1.71
N LEU A 223 -13.90 22.50 1.16
CA LEU A 223 -12.96 21.64 1.86
C LEU A 223 -11.55 22.04 1.42
N PRO A 224 -10.69 22.55 2.32
CA PRO A 224 -9.31 22.84 1.95
C PRO A 224 -8.64 21.53 1.49
N ALA A 225 -7.65 21.65 0.60
CA ALA A 225 -6.82 20.52 0.26
C ALA A 225 -6.30 19.87 1.56
N PRO A 226 -6.40 18.53 1.70
CA PRO A 226 -5.86 17.86 2.87
C PRO A 226 -4.36 18.14 2.96
N GLN A 227 -3.76 18.14 4.15
CA GLN A 227 -2.30 18.33 4.25
C GLN A 227 -1.51 17.23 3.54
N ARG A 228 -2.11 16.04 3.43
CA ARG A 228 -1.53 14.89 2.74
C ARG A 228 -2.52 14.24 1.77
N TYR A 229 -2.04 13.85 0.60
CA TYR A 229 -2.69 12.93 -0.34
C TYR A 229 -1.89 11.63 -0.35
N ASP A 230 -2.29 10.69 0.49
CA ASP A 230 -1.62 9.40 0.62
C ASP A 230 -2.18 8.41 -0.41
N ASP A 231 -1.62 8.41 -1.63
CA ASP A 231 -1.98 7.45 -2.68
C ASP A 231 -0.98 6.28 -2.73
N HIS A 232 -1.21 5.30 -1.86
CA HIS A 232 -0.37 4.10 -1.78
C HIS A 232 -0.63 3.08 -2.89
N TYR A 233 -1.75 3.19 -3.59
CA TYR A 233 -2.24 2.16 -4.50
C TYR A 233 -2.50 2.66 -5.92
N GLY A 234 -2.35 3.95 -6.22
CA GLY A 234 -2.62 4.50 -7.55
C GLY A 234 -4.11 4.77 -7.80
N PHE A 235 -4.85 5.26 -6.81
CA PHE A 235 -6.21 5.78 -6.99
C PHE A 235 -6.24 7.10 -7.79
N GLY A 236 -5.16 7.86 -7.73
CA GLY A 236 -4.95 9.06 -8.52
C GLY A 236 -4.76 8.74 -10.00
N ARG A 237 -5.15 9.68 -10.86
CA ARG A 237 -4.78 9.68 -12.29
C ARG A 237 -3.52 10.50 -12.57
N LEU A 238 -2.80 10.88 -11.51
CA LEU A 238 -1.55 11.63 -11.61
C LEU A 238 -0.45 10.67 -12.05
N SER A 239 -0.46 10.27 -13.32
CA SER A 239 0.70 9.65 -13.94
C SER A 239 1.74 10.74 -14.19
N SER A 240 2.83 10.75 -13.43
CA SER A 240 4.05 11.37 -13.93
C SER A 240 4.71 10.38 -14.89
N VAL A 241 4.87 10.79 -16.14
CA VAL A 241 5.82 10.17 -17.05
C VAL A 241 6.88 11.23 -17.28
N GLU A 242 8.07 11.06 -16.72
CA GLU A 242 9.21 11.91 -17.05
C GLU A 242 10.45 11.08 -17.41
N TYR A 243 10.71 11.14 -18.72
CA TYR A 243 11.97 11.13 -19.51
C TYR A 243 13.07 10.11 -19.23
#